data_AF-U2QH00-F1
#
_entry.id   AF-U2QH00-F1
#
_cell.length_a   1.000
_cell.length_b   1.000
_cell.length_c   1.000
_cell.angle_alpha   90.00
_cell.angle_beta   90.00
_cell.angle_gamma   90.00
#
_symmetry.space_group_name_H-M   'P 1'
#
loop_
_entity.id
_entity.type
_entity.pdbx_description
1 polymer ?
#
loop_
_entity_poly.entity_id
_entity_poly.type
_entity_poly.pdbx_seq_one_letter_code
_entity_poly.pdbx_strand_id
1 'polypeptide(L)'
;MAGIKEEKKIYLVGIYCRLSKDDGTDNESASIATQKSILTDYVKKQGWHIAKTYVDDGYSGTNFQRPSFQNMIKDIESGLINCVITKDLSRLGRNYLDCGLYLEVFFPEHNVRYIAVNDGVDTLNKSAMDITPFRNILNEMYAADISVKIKSAYRARFQQ
;
A
#
# COMPACT_ATOMS: atom_id res chain seq x y z
N MET A 1 8.59 7.98 -37.10
CA MET A 1 8.60 7.49 -35.70
C MET A 1 7.84 8.48 -34.86
N ALA A 2 6.58 8.18 -34.52
CA ALA A 2 5.77 9.03 -33.67
C ALA A 2 6.30 8.91 -32.23
N GLY A 3 6.86 10.00 -31.70
CA GLY A 3 7.25 10.08 -30.30
C GLY A 3 6.01 9.84 -29.44
N ILE A 4 6.04 8.75 -28.67
CA ILE A 4 5.05 8.48 -27.64
C ILE A 4 5.19 9.63 -26.65
N LYS A 5 4.23 10.56 -26.66
CA LYS A 5 4.09 11.54 -25.57
C LYS A 5 3.85 10.71 -24.32
N GLU A 6 4.82 10.62 -23.43
CA GLU A 6 4.58 10.15 -22.06
C GLU A 6 3.52 11.07 -21.47
N GLU A 7 2.27 10.62 -21.42
CA GLU A 7 1.24 11.29 -20.65
C GLU A 7 1.77 11.39 -19.22
N LYS A 8 1.97 12.62 -18.74
CA LYS A 8 2.34 12.87 -17.34
C LYS A 8 1.24 12.30 -16.47
N LYS A 9 1.43 11.08 -15.96
CA LYS A 9 0.50 10.42 -15.06
C LYS A 9 0.33 11.32 -13.83
N ILE A 10 -0.87 11.87 -13.66
CA ILE A 10 -1.19 12.71 -12.50
C ILE A 10 -1.34 11.77 -11.31
N TYR A 11 -0.44 11.89 -10.34
CA TYR A 11 -0.53 11.10 -9.11
C TYR A 11 -1.37 11.85 -8.07
N LEU A 12 -2.48 11.22 -7.67
CA LEU A 12 -3.33 11.56 -6.54
C LEU A 12 -2.85 10.74 -5.34
N VAL A 13 -2.14 11.41 -4.44
CA VAL A 13 -1.37 10.81 -3.37
C VAL A 13 -2.18 10.74 -2.08
N GLY A 14 -2.32 9.54 -1.55
CA GLY A 14 -2.69 9.26 -0.17
C GLY A 14 -1.45 9.21 0.72
N ILE A 15 -1.36 10.10 1.70
CA ILE A 15 -0.30 10.07 2.72
C ILE A 15 -0.79 9.19 3.86
N TYR A 16 -0.07 8.13 4.21
CA TYR A 16 -0.41 7.27 5.34
C TYR A 16 0.62 7.41 6.48
N CYS A 17 0.15 7.88 7.62
CA CYS A 17 0.94 8.04 8.85
C CYS A 17 0.39 7.11 9.93
N ARG A 18 1.29 6.49 10.71
CA ARG A 18 0.93 5.66 11.85
C ARG A 18 1.78 6.00 13.06
N LEU A 19 1.16 6.01 14.22
CA LEU A 19 1.83 6.01 15.52
C LEU A 19 1.40 4.75 16.28
N SER A 20 2.37 3.96 16.75
CA SER A 20 2.07 2.76 17.52
C SER A 20 2.02 3.09 19.01
N LYS A 21 1.14 2.41 19.76
CA LYS A 21 0.95 2.63 21.19
C LYS A 21 2.21 2.37 22.03
N ASP A 22 3.12 1.51 21.54
CA ASP A 22 4.41 1.23 22.18
C ASP A 22 5.46 2.34 21.96
N ASP A 23 5.26 3.22 20.97
CA ASP A 23 6.18 4.35 20.70
C ASP A 23 5.81 5.61 21.54
N GLY A 24 4.84 5.50 22.45
CA GLY A 24 4.17 6.62 23.15
C GLY A 24 4.92 7.25 24.33
N THR A 25 6.25 7.30 24.30
CA THR A 25 7.01 8.03 25.33
C THR A 25 7.75 9.22 24.72
N ASP A 26 7.33 10.42 25.15
CA ASP A 26 7.93 11.76 25.02
C ASP A 26 7.65 12.71 23.84
N ASN A 27 7.03 12.33 22.71
CA ASN A 27 6.79 13.35 21.65
C ASN A 27 5.72 13.00 20.58
N GLU A 28 4.54 12.56 21.01
CA GLU A 28 3.46 12.06 20.14
C GLU A 28 3.07 13.05 19.03
N SER A 29 2.88 14.33 19.37
CA SER A 29 2.50 15.38 18.41
C SER A 29 3.61 15.74 17.42
N ALA A 30 4.88 15.61 17.81
CA ALA A 30 6.00 15.86 16.92
C ALA A 30 6.14 14.74 15.87
N SER A 31 5.93 13.48 16.26
CA SER A 31 6.21 12.32 15.40
C SER A 31 5.30 12.23 14.15
N ILE A 32 4.00 12.51 14.26
CA ILE A 32 3.05 12.48 13.13
C ILE A 32 3.19 13.75 12.29
N ALA A 33 3.35 14.91 12.93
CA ALA A 33 3.53 16.18 12.22
C ALA A 33 4.81 16.16 11.38
N THR A 34 5.93 15.66 11.92
CA THR A 34 7.17 15.47 11.18
C THR A 34 7.02 14.48 10.04
N GLN A 35 6.35 13.33 10.27
CA GLN A 35 6.02 12.39 9.19
C GLN A 35 5.24 13.08 8.06
N LYS A 36 4.16 13.78 8.41
CA LYS A 36 3.32 14.48 7.43
C LYS A 36 4.12 15.54 6.67
N SER A 37 4.98 16.31 7.34
CA SER A 37 5.81 17.34 6.71
C SER A 37 6.76 16.72 5.69
N ILE A 38 7.53 15.70 6.08
CA ILE A 38 8.49 15.02 5.19
C ILE A 38 7.77 14.47 3.95
N LEU A 39 6.63 13.82 4.14
CA LEU A 39 5.86 13.23 3.05
C LEU A 39 5.23 14.29 2.15
N THR A 40 4.71 15.37 2.73
CA THR A 40 4.15 16.51 1.98
C THR A 40 5.23 17.18 1.11
N ASP A 41 6.42 17.39 1.67
CA ASP A 41 7.54 17.98 0.93
C ASP A 41 8.02 17.07 -0.19
N TYR A 42 8.05 15.76 0.04
CA TYR A 42 8.35 14.79 -1.00
C TYR A 42 7.35 14.87 -2.16
N VAL A 43 6.05 14.87 -1.86
CA VAL A 43 4.98 14.97 -2.86
C VAL A 43 5.08 16.26 -3.67
N LYS A 44 5.33 17.39 -2.99
CA LYS A 44 5.52 18.70 -3.63
C LYS A 44 6.73 18.72 -4.56
N LYS A 45 7.87 18.15 -4.14
CA LYS A 45 9.09 18.05 -4.96
C LYS A 45 8.88 17.25 -6.24
N GLN A 46 8.02 16.22 -6.20
CA GLN A 46 7.66 15.42 -7.36
C GLN A 46 6.58 16.07 -8.25
N GLY A 47 5.96 17.18 -7.80
CA GLY A 47 4.87 17.84 -8.52
C GLY A 47 3.56 17.05 -8.52
N TRP A 48 3.35 16.16 -7.54
CA TRP A 48 2.13 15.37 -7.41
C TRP A 48 1.10 16.06 -6.50
N HIS A 49 -0.14 15.58 -6.52
CA HIS A 49 -1.25 16.17 -5.76
C HIS A 49 -1.56 15.33 -4.53
N ILE A 50 -1.66 15.96 -3.36
CA ILE A 50 -2.10 15.27 -2.15
C ILE A 50 -3.62 15.22 -2.16
N ALA A 51 -4.18 14.02 -2.31
CA ALA A 51 -5.62 13.81 -2.28
C ALA A 51 -6.14 13.77 -0.84
N LYS A 52 -5.48 12.99 0.03
CA LYS A 52 -5.90 12.82 1.43
C LYS A 52 -4.75 12.36 2.31
N THR A 53 -4.84 12.65 3.60
CA THR A 53 -3.92 12.14 4.61
C THR A 53 -4.70 11.23 5.56
N TYR A 54 -4.19 10.03 5.78
CA TYR A 54 -4.73 9.00 6.63
C TYR A 54 -3.81 8.85 7.84
N VAL A 55 -4.39 8.92 9.03
CA VAL A 55 -3.62 8.86 10.28
C VAL A 55 -4.24 7.81 11.19
N ASP A 56 -3.48 6.80 11.55
CA ASP A 56 -3.85 5.82 12.58
C ASP A 56 -2.99 6.06 13.83
N ASP A 57 -3.63 6.44 14.93
CA ASP A 57 -2.99 6.71 16.21
C ASP A 57 -3.31 5.62 17.24
N GLY A 58 -2.31 5.14 17.98
CA GLY A 58 -2.45 4.08 18.99
C GLY A 58 -2.72 2.68 18.43
N TYR A 59 -2.56 2.46 17.11
CA TYR A 59 -2.80 1.15 16.48
C TYR A 59 -1.53 0.31 16.35
N SER A 60 -1.64 -0.98 16.69
CA SER A 60 -0.55 -1.94 16.50
C SER A 60 -0.23 -2.13 15.01
N GLY A 61 1.06 -2.29 14.72
CA GLY A 61 1.56 -2.64 13.39
C GLY A 61 1.22 -4.06 12.93
N THR A 62 0.68 -4.92 13.81
CA THR A 62 0.40 -6.34 13.53
C THR A 62 -1.00 -6.62 12.99
N ASN A 63 -1.94 -5.65 13.08
CA ASN A 63 -3.30 -5.81 12.56
C ASN A 63 -3.59 -4.73 11.51
N PHE A 64 -4.29 -5.09 10.44
CA PHE A 64 -4.73 -4.20 9.34
C PHE A 64 -6.19 -3.74 9.47
N GLN A 65 -6.91 -4.16 10.52
CA GLN A 65 -8.21 -3.59 10.90
C GLN A 65 -8.03 -2.22 11.57
N ARG A 66 -7.48 -1.26 10.83
CA ARG A 66 -7.28 0.11 11.28
C ARG A 66 -8.21 1.05 10.51
N PRO A 67 -8.92 1.96 11.18
CA PRO A 67 -9.96 2.75 10.54
C PRO A 67 -9.42 3.62 9.40
N SER A 68 -8.27 4.29 9.57
CA SER A 68 -7.72 5.15 8.51
C SER A 68 -7.11 4.34 7.38
N PHE A 69 -6.48 3.19 7.68
CA PHE A 69 -6.04 2.25 6.65
C PHE A 69 -7.22 1.72 5.81
N GLN A 70 -8.30 1.29 6.44
CA GLN A 70 -9.50 0.80 5.74
C GLN A 70 -10.15 1.90 4.88
N ASN A 71 -10.17 3.14 5.38
CA ASN A 71 -10.62 4.29 4.58
C ASN A 71 -9.71 4.54 3.37
N MET A 72 -8.39 4.37 3.52
CA MET A 72 -7.45 4.46 2.39
C MET A 72 -7.73 3.38 1.34
N ILE A 73 -7.97 2.14 1.77
CA ILE A 73 -8.33 1.02 0.88
C ILE A 73 -9.61 1.33 0.10
N LYS A 74 -10.67 1.84 0.76
CA LYS A 74 -11.90 2.26 0.08
C LYS A 74 -11.67 3.40 -0.92
N ASP A 75 -10.85 4.37 -0.54
CA ASP A 75 -10.51 5.49 -1.41
C ASP A 75 -9.68 5.02 -2.63
N ILE A 76 -8.86 3.97 -2.49
CA ILE A 76 -8.19 3.27 -3.61
C ILE A 76 -9.21 2.59 -4.52
N GLU A 77 -10.12 1.80 -3.95
CA GLU A 77 -11.14 1.06 -4.72
C GLU A 77 -12.06 2.01 -5.49
N SER A 78 -12.36 3.18 -4.93
CA SER A 78 -13.12 4.24 -5.60
C SER A 78 -12.33 5.04 -6.65
N GLY A 79 -11.02 4.82 -6.76
CA GLY A 79 -10.14 5.52 -7.69
C GLY A 79 -9.80 6.96 -7.28
N LEU A 80 -10.10 7.36 -6.03
CA LEU A 80 -9.78 8.70 -5.51
C LEU A 80 -8.27 8.91 -5.31
N ILE A 81 -7.53 7.83 -5.05
CA ILE A 81 -6.08 7.85 -4.90
C ILE A 81 -5.45 6.79 -5.80
N ASN A 82 -4.30 7.13 -6.40
CA ASN A 82 -3.53 6.23 -7.26
C ASN A 82 -2.06 6.11 -6.83
N CYS A 83 -1.69 6.77 -5.73
CA CYS A 83 -0.39 6.62 -5.10
C CYS A 83 -0.55 6.65 -3.58
N VAL A 84 0.14 5.74 -2.89
CA VAL A 84 0.23 5.72 -1.42
C VAL A 84 1.67 5.98 -1.02
N ILE A 85 1.87 6.91 -0.09
CA ILE A 85 3.20 7.23 0.43
C ILE A 85 3.23 7.10 1.95
N THR A 86 4.25 6.41 2.44
CA THR A 86 4.58 6.27 3.86
C THR A 86 6.00 6.71 4.13
N LYS A 87 6.33 6.96 5.40
CA LYS A 87 7.71 7.23 5.81
C LYS A 87 8.59 6.00 5.55
N ASP A 88 8.16 4.84 6.00
CA ASP A 88 8.89 3.57 5.97
C ASP A 88 7.90 2.40 5.93
N LEU A 89 8.33 1.22 5.45
CA LEU A 89 7.52 0.00 5.35
C LEU A 89 6.87 -0.38 6.68
N SER A 90 7.55 -0.13 7.80
CA SER A 90 7.01 -0.44 9.11
C SER A 90 5.69 0.27 9.38
N ARG A 91 5.44 1.43 8.76
CA ARG A 91 4.18 2.18 8.89
C ARG A 91 3.03 1.47 8.21
N LEU A 92 3.24 0.85 7.05
CA LEU A 92 2.24 0.01 6.39
C LEU A 92 1.85 -1.15 7.30
N GLY A 93 2.83 -1.93 7.75
CA GLY A 93 2.61 -3.04 8.68
C GLY A 93 3.92 -3.65 9.17
N ARG A 94 3.82 -4.44 10.24
CA ARG A 94 4.93 -5.26 10.77
C ARG A 94 4.86 -6.71 10.30
N ASN A 95 3.70 -7.17 9.81
CA ASN A 95 3.58 -8.50 9.21
C ASN A 95 4.06 -8.44 7.75
N TYR A 96 5.19 -9.08 7.47
CA TYR A 96 5.79 -9.13 6.14
C TYR A 96 4.89 -9.81 5.11
N LEU A 97 4.13 -10.83 5.48
CA LEU A 97 3.25 -11.56 4.55
C LEU A 97 2.12 -10.65 4.06
N ASP A 98 1.43 -10.00 5.01
CA ASP A 98 0.33 -9.08 4.70
C ASP A 98 0.84 -7.85 3.93
N CYS A 99 1.98 -7.28 4.33
CA CYS A 99 2.59 -6.18 3.58
C CYS A 99 2.92 -6.60 2.16
N GLY A 100 3.49 -7.80 1.97
CA GLY A 100 3.77 -8.38 0.65
C GLY A 100 2.50 -8.49 -0.19
N LEU A 101 1.40 -9.01 0.38
CA LEU A 101 0.11 -9.12 -0.29
C LEU A 101 -0.38 -7.77 -0.81
N TYR A 102 -0.34 -6.73 0.04
CA TYR A 102 -0.77 -5.38 -0.37
C TYR A 102 0.13 -4.78 -1.44
N LEU A 103 1.44 -4.95 -1.32
CA LEU A 103 2.43 -4.36 -2.23
C LEU A 103 2.48 -5.04 -3.59
N GLU A 104 2.30 -6.36 -3.61
CA GLU A 104 2.48 -7.19 -4.81
C GLU A 104 1.19 -7.47 -5.56
N VAL A 105 0.06 -7.47 -4.87
CA VAL A 105 -1.22 -7.85 -5.48
C VAL A 105 -2.21 -6.71 -5.40
N PHE A 106 -2.57 -6.27 -4.20
CA PHE A 106 -3.63 -5.26 -4.05
C PHE A 106 -3.30 -3.94 -4.77
N PHE A 107 -2.16 -3.30 -4.47
CA PHE A 107 -1.84 -2.01 -5.11
C PHE A 107 -1.66 -2.14 -6.63
N PRO A 108 -0.94 -3.15 -7.16
CA PRO A 108 -0.84 -3.34 -8.62
C PRO A 108 -2.18 -3.63 -9.30
N GLU A 109 -3.06 -4.46 -8.71
CA GLU A 109 -4.40 -4.73 -9.25
C GLU A 109 -5.26 -3.47 -9.35
N HIS A 110 -5.11 -2.55 -8.40
CA HIS A 110 -5.80 -1.25 -8.41
C HIS A 110 -5.02 -0.14 -9.12
N ASN A 111 -3.92 -0.45 -9.84
CA ASN A 111 -3.05 0.51 -10.54
C ASN A 111 -2.51 1.62 -9.61
N VAL A 112 -2.32 1.29 -8.34
CA VAL A 112 -1.79 2.16 -7.29
C VAL A 112 -0.30 1.96 -7.13
N ARG A 113 0.45 3.07 -7.06
CA ARG A 113 1.88 3.06 -6.75
C ARG A 113 2.11 3.24 -5.26
N TYR A 114 2.91 2.40 -4.64
CA TYR A 114 3.30 2.56 -3.24
C TYR A 114 4.76 3.01 -3.13
N ILE A 115 5.02 3.96 -2.24
CA ILE A 115 6.36 4.51 -1.99
C ILE A 115 6.60 4.59 -0.48
N ALA A 116 7.75 4.06 -0.02
CA ALA A 116 8.27 4.31 1.31
C ALA A 116 9.54 5.17 1.21
N VAL A 117 9.47 6.41 1.70
CA VAL A 117 10.49 7.43 1.45
C VAL A 117 11.84 7.10 2.07
N ASN A 118 11.86 6.62 3.32
CA ASN A 118 13.10 6.30 4.03
C ASN A 118 13.74 4.99 3.56
N ASP A 119 12.92 4.00 3.21
CA ASP A 119 13.41 2.69 2.79
C ASP A 119 13.81 2.67 1.30
N GLY A 120 13.56 3.77 0.57
CA GLY A 120 13.81 3.86 -0.87
C GLY A 120 12.94 2.90 -1.68
N VAL A 121 11.84 2.42 -1.10
CA VAL A 121 10.96 1.43 -1.73
C VAL A 121 9.96 2.13 -2.63
N ASP A 122 9.85 1.62 -3.85
CA ASP A 122 8.92 2.10 -4.86
C ASP A 122 8.41 0.92 -5.67
N THR A 123 7.10 0.64 -5.61
CA THR A 123 6.53 -0.52 -6.31
C THR A 123 6.54 -0.37 -7.83
N LEU A 124 6.75 0.85 -8.35
CA LEU A 124 6.98 1.07 -9.78
C LEU A 124 8.39 0.61 -10.19
N ASN A 125 9.36 0.71 -9.28
CA ASN A 125 10.75 0.34 -9.50
C ASN A 125 11.04 -1.03 -8.85
N LYS A 126 10.53 -2.08 -9.50
CA LYS A 126 10.50 -3.48 -9.01
C LYS A 126 11.85 -4.10 -8.62
N SER A 127 12.98 -3.49 -8.99
CA SER A 127 14.32 -3.98 -8.65
C SER A 127 14.74 -3.71 -7.20
N ALA A 128 14.09 -2.78 -6.48
CA ALA A 128 14.56 -2.37 -5.15
C ALA A 128 14.09 -3.28 -4.00
N MET A 129 12.99 -4.02 -4.18
CA MET A 129 12.53 -5.00 -3.19
C MET A 129 12.97 -6.39 -3.61
N ASP A 130 14.02 -6.95 -2.98
CA ASP A 130 14.30 -8.39 -3.06
C ASP A 130 13.27 -9.18 -2.24
N ILE A 131 12.02 -9.14 -2.70
CA ILE A 131 10.87 -9.89 -2.15
C ILE A 131 10.46 -11.04 -3.06
N THR A 132 11.35 -11.43 -3.97
CA THR A 132 11.19 -12.55 -4.91
C THR A 132 10.68 -13.83 -4.22
N PRO A 133 11.20 -14.24 -3.04
CA PRO A 133 10.69 -15.42 -2.34
C PRO A 133 9.21 -15.29 -1.93
N PHE A 134 8.78 -14.09 -1.51
CA PHE A 134 7.39 -13.84 -1.13
C PHE A 134 6.45 -13.82 -2.32
N ARG A 135 6.89 -13.25 -3.46
CA ARG A 135 6.13 -13.30 -4.72
C ARG A 135 5.79 -14.73 -5.12
N ASN A 136 6.75 -15.64 -5.00
CA ASN A 136 6.51 -17.06 -5.32
C ASN A 136 5.46 -17.68 -4.38
N ILE A 137 5.58 -17.44 -3.07
CA ILE A 137 4.61 -17.93 -2.07
C ILE A 137 3.20 -17.37 -2.36
N LEU A 138 3.09 -16.06 -2.63
CA LEU A 138 1.81 -15.43 -2.95
C LEU A 138 1.23 -16.02 -4.24
N ASN A 139 2.01 -16.13 -5.31
CA ASN A 139 1.56 -16.73 -6.57
C ASN A 139 1.03 -18.17 -6.37
N GLU A 140 1.71 -18.99 -5.56
CA GLU A 140 1.24 -20.32 -5.20
C GLU A 140 -0.08 -20.28 -4.42
N MET A 141 -0.20 -19.39 -3.43
CA MET A 141 -1.44 -19.21 -2.66
C MET A 141 -2.62 -18.79 -3.56
N TYR A 142 -2.41 -17.83 -4.46
CA TYR A 142 -3.44 -17.39 -5.42
C TYR A 142 -3.85 -18.51 -6.38
N ALA A 143 -2.89 -19.27 -6.91
CA ALA A 143 -3.17 -20.43 -7.76
C ALA A 143 -3.96 -21.52 -7.01
N ALA A 144 -3.65 -21.74 -5.73
CA ALA A 144 -4.37 -22.67 -4.87
C ALA A 144 -5.83 -22.22 -4.64
N ASP A 145 -6.07 -20.93 -4.34
CA ASP A 145 -7.41 -20.40 -4.12
C ASP A 145 -8.29 -20.48 -5.38
N ILE A 146 -7.74 -20.14 -6.55
CA ILE A 146 -8.42 -20.32 -7.85
C ILE A 146 -8.80 -21.79 -8.06
N SER A 147 -7.87 -22.71 -7.77
CA SER A 147 -8.11 -24.15 -7.90
C SER A 147 -9.24 -24.65 -6.99
N VAL A 148 -9.34 -24.13 -5.76
CA VAL A 148 -10.44 -24.44 -4.83
C VAL A 148 -11.76 -23.90 -5.35
N LYS A 149 -11.80 -22.66 -5.84
CA LYS A 149 -13.00 -22.02 -6.43
C LYS A 149 -13.51 -22.75 -7.67
N ILE A 150 -12.60 -23.21 -8.55
CA ILE A 150 -12.98 -24.00 -9.72
C ILE A 150 -13.60 -25.33 -9.27
N LYS A 151 -12.98 -26.04 -8.33
CA LYS A 151 -13.52 -27.31 -7.81
C LYS A 151 -14.89 -27.14 -7.15
N SER A 152 -15.10 -26.06 -6.39
CA SER A 152 -16.39 -25.79 -5.75
C SER A 152 -17.46 -25.42 -6.78
N ALA A 153 -17.13 -24.61 -7.79
CA ALA A 153 -18.05 -24.28 -8.90
C ALA A 153 -18.43 -25.52 -9.73
N TYR A 154 -17.48 -26.41 -10.02
CA TYR A 154 -17.78 -27.69 -10.68
C TYR A 154 -18.72 -28.55 -9.83
N ARG A 155 -18.45 -28.72 -8.53
CA ARG A 155 -19.32 -29.49 -7.63
C ARG A 155 -20.74 -28.93 -7.55
N ALA A 156 -20.90 -27.61 -7.52
CA ALA A 156 -22.21 -26.96 -7.50
C ALA A 156 -23.01 -27.21 -8.80
N ARG A 157 -22.32 -27.28 -9.95
CA ARG A 157 -22.95 -27.59 -11.25
C ARG A 157 -23.34 -29.06 -11.42
N PHE A 158 -22.65 -29.99 -10.75
CA PHE A 158 -22.97 -31.42 -10.78
C PHE A 158 -24.09 -31.82 -9.79
N GLN A 159 -24.53 -30.90 -8.93
CA GLN A 159 -25.61 -31.11 -7.95
C GLN A 159 -26.94 -30.43 -8.34
N GLN A 160 -27.01 -29.80 -9.51
CA GLN A 160 -28.26 -29.38 -10.19
C GLN A 160 -28.59 -30.37 -11.31
#